data_AF-A0A0D7W7F3-F1
#
_entry.id   AF-A0A0D7W7F3-F1
#
_cell.length_a   1.000
_cell.length_b   1.000
_cell.length_c   1.000
_cell.angle_alpha   90.00
_cell.angle_beta   90.00
_cell.angle_gamma   90.00
#
_symmetry.space_group_name_H-M   'P 1'
#
loop_
_entity.id
_entity.type
_entity.pdbx_description
1 polymer ?
#
loop_
_entity_poly.entity_id
_entity_poly.type
_entity_poly.pdbx_seq_one_letter_code
_entity_poly.pdbx_strand_id
1 'polypeptide(L)' 'MDFFGIHWVEWLGYLATATVLTSFLMKAVTRLRIVNCIGCLLFVCYGFLLTPLSKPIIITNLAIFFINLYYILKK' A
#
# COMPACT_ATOMS: atom_id res chain seq x y z
N MET A 1 -3.83 15.54 -14.41
CA MET A 1 -4.27 14.95 -15.69
C MET A 1 -5.30 13.91 -15.34
N ASP A 2 -6.52 14.10 -15.80
CA ASP A 2 -7.64 13.25 -15.42
C ASP A 2 -7.80 12.20 -16.50
N PHE A 3 -7.70 10.94 -16.10
CA PHE A 3 -7.81 9.80 -16.99
C PHE A 3 -9.12 9.11 -16.68
N PHE A 4 -10.04 9.05 -17.65
CA PHE A 4 -11.42 8.60 -17.47
C PHE A 4 -12.24 9.38 -16.42
N GLY A 5 -11.95 10.67 -16.22
CA GLY A 5 -12.63 11.50 -15.22
C GLY A 5 -12.23 11.21 -13.77
N ILE A 6 -11.21 10.36 -13.58
CA ILE A 6 -10.60 10.03 -12.29
C ILE A 6 -9.22 10.70 -12.24
N HIS A 7 -8.94 11.36 -11.13
CA HIS A 7 -7.61 11.94 -10.91
C HIS A 7 -6.55 10.84 -10.85
N TRP A 8 -5.39 11.08 -11.46
CA TRP A 8 -4.26 10.14 -11.42
C TRP A 8 -3.89 9.69 -9.99
N VAL A 9 -4.07 10.56 -8.99
CA VAL A 9 -3.85 10.21 -7.58
C VAL A 9 -4.77 9.09 -7.11
N GLU A 10 -6.05 9.10 -7.49
CA GLU A 10 -7.02 8.06 -7.13
C GLU A 10 -6.68 6.72 -7.78
N TRP A 11 -6.19 6.73 -9.03
CA TRP A 11 -5.67 5.53 -9.69
C TRP A 11 -4.53 4.88 -8.90
N LEU A 12 -3.65 5.68 -8.30
CA LEU A 12 -2.58 5.18 -7.44
C LEU A 12 -3.15 4.54 -6.16
N GLY A 13 -4.22 5.10 -5.60
CA GLY A 13 -4.97 4.51 -4.49
C GLY A 13 -5.62 3.17 -4.86
N TYR A 14 -6.26 3.08 -6.03
CA TYR A 14 -6.85 1.83 -6.53
C TYR A 14 -5.78 0.76 -6.82
N LEU A 15 -4.61 1.15 -7.29
CA LEU A 15 -3.50 0.22 -7.51
C LEU A 15 -2.96 -0.29 -6.15
N ALA A 16 -2.86 0.58 -5.15
CA ALA A 16 -2.46 0.21 -3.79
C ALA A 16 -3.44 -0.82 -3.17
N THR A 17 -4.75 -0.57 -3.27
CA THR A 17 -5.78 -1.50 -2.77
C THR A 17 -5.73 -2.85 -3.50
N ALA A 18 -5.61 -2.85 -4.83
CA ALA A 18 -5.50 -4.06 -5.62
C ALA A 18 -4.26 -4.89 -5.24
N THR A 19 -3.11 -4.23 -5.04
CA THR A 19 -1.87 -4.88 -4.62
C THR A 19 -2.04 -5.58 -3.27
N VAL A 20 -2.59 -4.89 -2.27
CA VAL A 20 -2.87 -5.48 -0.95
C VAL A 20 -3.89 -6.61 -1.05
N LEU A 21 -4.95 -6.45 -1.85
CA LEU A 21 -5.98 -7.48 -2.03
C LEU A 21 -5.39 -8.76 -2.65
N THR A 22 -4.52 -8.62 -3.64
CA THR A 22 -3.84 -9.76 -4.26
C THR A 22 -2.90 -10.49 -3.29
N SER A 23 -2.37 -9.81 -2.27
CA SER A 23 -1.53 -10.44 -1.24
C SER A 23 -2.28 -11.52 -0.45
N PHE A 24 -3.60 -11.35 -0.24
CA PHE A 24 -4.43 -12.33 0.47
C PHE A 24 -4.70 -13.61 -0.34
N LEU A 25 -4.53 -13.57 -1.66
CA LEU A 25 -4.65 -14.75 -2.51
C LEU A 25 -3.38 -15.64 -2.45
N MET A 26 -2.31 -15.17 -1.80
CA MET A 26 -1.02 -15.87 -1.77
C MET A 26 -0.98 -16.94 -0.67
N LYS A 27 -0.64 -18.17 -1.05
CA LYS A 27 -0.41 -19.28 -0.10
C LYS A 27 0.83 -19.10 0.78
N ALA A 28 1.87 -18.46 0.26
CA ALA A 28 3.15 -18.34 0.96
C ALA A 28 3.19 -17.05 1.79
N VAL A 29 3.29 -17.19 3.12
CA VAL A 29 3.35 -16.06 4.07
C VAL A 29 4.49 -15.09 3.75
N THR A 30 5.64 -15.58 3.27
CA THR A 30 6.75 -14.69 2.88
C THR A 30 6.38 -13.83 1.67
N ARG A 31 5.73 -14.41 0.64
CA ARG A 31 5.29 -13.66 -0.55
C ARG A 31 4.19 -12.66 -0.20
N LEU A 32 3.26 -13.08 0.67
CA LEU A 32 2.22 -12.19 1.21
C LEU A 32 2.84 -10.95 1.84
N ARG A 33 3.82 -11.11 2.74
CA ARG A 33 4.47 -9.98 3.42
C ARG A 33 5.22 -9.06 2.45
N ILE A 34 5.89 -9.62 1.44
CA ILE A 34 6.60 -8.81 0.42
C ILE A 34 5.62 -7.96 -0.38
N VAL A 35 4.52 -8.55 -0.86
CA VAL A 35 3.51 -7.79 -1.62
C VAL A 35 2.79 -6.78 -0.73
N ASN A 36 2.55 -7.13 0.54
CA ASN A 36 1.95 -6.20 1.50
C ASN A 36 2.88 -5.00 1.78
N CYS A 37 4.21 -5.20 1.82
CA CYS A 37 5.17 -4.10 1.88
C CYS A 37 5.06 -3.16 0.68
N ILE A 38 4.95 -3.70 -0.54
CA ILE A 38 4.77 -2.90 -1.77
C ILE A 38 3.45 -2.11 -1.70
N GLY A 39 2.36 -2.78 -1.32
CA GLY A 39 1.06 -2.15 -1.15
C GLY A 39 1.07 -1.02 -0.11
N CYS A 40 1.73 -1.22 1.02
CA CYS A 40 1.89 -0.19 2.05
C CYS A 40 2.68 1.02 1.55
N LEU A 41 3.79 0.82 0.82
CA LEU A 41 4.55 1.94 0.25
C LEU A 41 3.71 2.73 -0.76
N LEU A 42 2.91 2.05 -1.59
CA LEU A 42 1.97 2.71 -2.50
C LEU A 42 0.93 3.55 -1.73
N PHE A 43 0.37 3.03 -0.63
CA PHE A 43 -0.55 3.80 0.21
C PHE A 43 0.10 4.98 0.92
N VAL A 44 1.37 4.86 1.31
CA VAL A 44 2.12 5.99 1.88
C VAL A 44 2.26 7.10 0.83
N CYS A 45 2.72 6.75 -0.39
CA CYS A 45 2.78 7.69 -1.50
C CYS A 45 1.42 8.32 -1.81
N TYR A 46 0.36 7.51 -1.89
CA TYR A 46 -1.02 7.95 -2.08
C TYR A 46 -1.46 8.96 -1.00
N GLY A 47 -1.22 8.65 0.27
CA GLY A 47 -1.60 9.51 1.39
C GLY A 47 -0.92 10.88 1.38
N PHE A 48 0.33 10.95 0.89
CA PHE A 48 1.05 12.21 0.68
C PHE A 48 0.56 13.00 -0.54
N LEU A 49 0.12 12.31 -1.59
CA LEU A 49 -0.43 12.92 -2.80
C LEU A 49 -1.87 13.42 -2.61
N LEU A 50 -2.59 12.90 -1.60
CA LEU A 50 -3.92 13.38 -1.26
C LEU A 50 -3.89 14.82 -0.75
N THR A 51 -4.82 15.62 -1.26
CA THR A 51 -5.08 16.97 -0.79
C THR A 51 -6.54 17.04 -0.34
N PRO A 52 -6.83 17.18 0.97
CA PRO A 52 -5.90 17.33 2.09
C PRO A 52 -5.18 16.03 2.48
N LEU A 53 -3.99 16.18 3.08
CA LEU A 53 -3.12 15.05 3.45
C LEU A 53 -3.83 14.07 4.39
N SER A 54 -3.85 12.80 4.01
CA SER A 54 -4.54 11.77 4.79
C SER A 54 -3.59 11.10 5.78
N LYS A 55 -3.33 11.78 6.90
CA LYS A 55 -2.42 11.32 7.98
C LYS A 55 -2.70 9.88 8.46
N PRO A 56 -3.96 9.44 8.65
CA PRO A 56 -4.24 8.07 9.10
C PRO A 56 -3.73 7.02 8.11
N ILE A 57 -3.86 7.26 6.80
CA ILE A 57 -3.41 6.34 5.75
C ILE A 57 -1.89 6.19 5.79
N ILE A 58 -1.17 7.30 5.91
CA ILE A 58 0.30 7.31 5.95
C ILE A 58 0.81 6.56 7.18
N ILE A 59 0.31 6.91 8.36
CA ILE A 59 0.78 6.35 9.64
C ILE A 59 0.52 4.84 9.71
N THR A 60 -0.70 4.42 9.36
CA THR A 60 -1.09 3.01 9.40
C THR A 60 -0.26 2.16 8.43
N ASN A 61 -0.06 2.64 7.20
CA ASN A 61 0.71 1.89 6.20
C ASN A 61 2.21 1.88 6.49
N LEU A 62 2.78 2.94 7.06
CA LEU A 62 4.15 2.91 7.58
C LEU A 62 4.32 1.86 8.68
N ALA A 63 3.41 1.84 9.66
CA ALA A 63 3.45 0.85 10.75
C ALA A 63 3.36 -0.58 10.22
N ILE A 64 2.41 -0.86 9.31
CA ILE A 64 2.23 -2.18 8.68
C ILE A 64 3.47 -2.56 7.87
N PHE A 65 4.08 -1.62 7.15
CA PHE A 65 5.33 -1.85 6.41
C PHE A 65 6.45 -2.31 7.33
N PHE A 66 6.71 -1.59 8.44
CA PHE A 66 7.75 -1.98 9.40
C PHE A 66 7.48 -3.34 10.04
N ILE A 67 6.22 -3.64 10.36
CA ILE A 67 5.83 -4.95 10.89
C ILE A 67 6.13 -6.04 9.85
N ASN A 68 5.66 -5.89 8.62
CA ASN A 68 5.90 -6.87 7.56
C ASN A 68 7.39 -7.05 7.27
N LEU A 69 8.16 -5.96 7.23
CA LEU A 69 9.61 -5.97 7.05
C LEU A 69 10.31 -6.74 8.18
N TYR A 70 9.96 -6.47 9.44
CA TYR A 70 10.52 -7.19 10.59
C TYR A 70 10.30 -8.71 10.48
N TYR A 71 9.10 -9.14 10.10
CA TYR A 71 8.82 -10.57 9.94
C TYR A 71 9.44 -11.20 8.69
N ILE A 72 9.75 -10.41 7.66
CA ILE A 72 10.54 -10.90 6.51
C ILE A 72 11.99 -11.10 6.94
N LEU A 73 12.56 -10.16 7.71
CA LEU A 73 13.97 -10.19 8.15
C LEU A 73 14.24 -11.18 9.29
N LYS A 74 13.25 -11.39 10.17
CA LYS A 74 13.34 -12.35 11.29
C LYS A 74 13.21 -13.81 10.82
N LYS A 75 12.66 -14.01 9.62
CA LYS A 75 12.49 -15.31 9.01
C LYS A 75 13.70 -15.66 8.16
#